data_AF-A0A9Q4EPW5-F1
#
_entry.id   AF-A0A9Q4EPW5-F1
#
_cell.length_a   1.000
_cell.length_b   1.000
_cell.length_c   1.000
_cell.angle_alpha   90.00
_cell.angle_beta   90.00
_cell.angle_gamma   90.00
#
_symmetry.space_group_name_H-M   'P 1'
#
loop_
_entity.id
_entity.type
_entity.pdbx_description
1 polymer ?
#
loop_
_entity_poly.entity_id
_entity_poly.type
_entity_poly.pdbx_seq_one_letter_code
_entity_poly.pdbx_strand_id
1 'polypeptide(L)'
;MNENIIPINRHTQEMPNNGSMIENSGNSEVHIDIHIDTMPIAFAILCSALAAKQMSKEEFDMAYTRLQEMNREHNSNTSVKQIINQEIEE
;
A
#
# COMPACT_ATOMS: atom_id res chain seq x y z
N MET A 1 32.02 -34.64 11.31
CA MET A 1 32.01 -33.43 10.48
C MET A 1 30.70 -32.75 10.79
N ASN A 2 30.78 -31.55 11.36
CA ASN A 2 29.75 -30.96 12.18
C ASN A 2 29.24 -29.78 11.36
N GLU A 3 28.15 -30.00 10.63
CA GLU A 3 27.54 -29.00 9.76
C GLU A 3 26.99 -27.86 10.65
N ASN A 4 27.73 -26.75 10.73
CA ASN A 4 27.30 -25.56 11.45
C ASN A 4 26.27 -24.83 10.56
N ILE A 5 24.99 -25.20 10.68
CA ILE A 5 23.90 -24.52 9.97
C ILE A 5 23.64 -23.18 10.66
N ILE A 6 24.06 -22.10 10.02
CA ILE A 6 23.75 -20.73 10.44
C ILE A 6 22.24 -20.52 10.24
N PRO A 7 21.45 -20.17 11.28
CA PRO A 7 20.05 -19.86 11.08
C PRO A 7 19.95 -18.56 10.29
N ILE A 8 19.45 -18.65 9.05
CA ILE A 8 19.03 -17.47 8.28
C ILE A 8 17.88 -16.84 9.05
N ASN A 9 18.16 -15.77 9.79
CA ASN A 9 17.13 -14.90 10.36
C ASN A 9 16.43 -14.19 9.20
N ARG A 10 15.47 -14.90 8.58
CA ARG A 10 14.58 -14.34 7.59
C ARG A 10 13.67 -13.39 8.36
N HIS A 11 14.08 -12.12 8.44
CA HIS A 11 13.12 -11.05 8.69
C HIS A 11 11.99 -11.28 7.70
N THR A 12 10.83 -11.66 8.23
CA THR A 12 9.59 -11.82 7.51
C THR A 12 9.25 -10.45 6.95
N GLN A 13 9.78 -10.13 5.76
CA GLN A 13 9.26 -9.04 4.97
C GLN A 13 7.90 -9.56 4.51
N GLU A 14 6.86 -9.11 5.20
CA GLU A 14 5.47 -9.20 4.78
C GLU A 14 5.43 -8.85 3.29
N MET A 15 5.22 -9.86 2.43
CA MET A 15 5.02 -9.60 1.01
C MET A 15 3.71 -8.83 0.89
N PRO A 16 3.67 -7.71 0.14
CA PRO A 16 2.42 -6.98 -0.05
C PRO A 16 1.37 -7.94 -0.61
N ASN A 17 0.24 -8.04 0.08
CA ASN A 17 -0.83 -8.97 -0.23
C ASN A 17 -1.61 -8.47 -1.44
N ASN A 18 -1.13 -8.82 -2.64
CA ASN A 18 -1.79 -8.51 -3.90
C ASN A 18 -2.70 -9.68 -4.27
N GLY A 19 -3.76 -9.92 -3.48
CA GLY A 19 -4.71 -11.00 -3.71
C GLY A 19 -5.74 -10.63 -4.79
N SER A 20 -6.02 -11.56 -5.70
CA SER A 20 -7.20 -11.52 -6.57
C SER A 20 -7.92 -12.87 -6.47
N MET A 21 -9.21 -12.85 -6.12
CA MET A 21 -10.04 -14.05 -5.96
C MET A 21 -11.01 -14.12 -7.14
N ILE A 22 -10.95 -15.23 -7.90
CA ILE A 22 -11.82 -15.46 -9.07
C ILE A 22 -12.82 -16.55 -8.70
N GLU A 23 -14.08 -16.18 -8.52
CA GLU A 23 -15.19 -17.11 -8.30
C GLU A 23 -15.97 -17.36 -9.61
N ASN A 24 -16.55 -18.56 -9.72
CA ASN A 24 -16.84 -19.29 -10.97
C ASN A 24 -17.83 -18.60 -11.95
N SER A 25 -17.61 -18.81 -13.25
CA SER A 25 -18.28 -18.13 -14.38
C SER A 25 -19.65 -18.71 -14.75
N GLY A 26 -20.70 -17.88 -14.70
CA GLY A 26 -21.99 -18.11 -15.35
C GLY A 26 -22.78 -16.81 -15.51
N ASN A 27 -22.61 -16.13 -16.65
CA ASN A 27 -23.26 -14.84 -16.99
C ASN A 27 -22.93 -13.64 -16.07
N SER A 28 -21.92 -13.77 -15.21
CA SER A 28 -21.68 -12.89 -14.07
C SER A 28 -20.82 -11.70 -14.47
N GLU A 29 -21.34 -10.47 -14.31
CA GLU A 29 -20.51 -9.27 -14.38
C GLU A 29 -19.38 -9.39 -13.35
N VAL A 30 -18.15 -9.48 -13.84
CA VAL A 30 -16.97 -9.66 -12.99
C VAL A 30 -16.50 -8.28 -12.55
N HIS A 31 -16.95 -7.84 -11.37
CA HIS A 31 -16.40 -6.65 -10.73
C HIS A 31 -15.08 -7.01 -10.04
N ILE A 32 -13.97 -6.52 -10.62
CA ILE A 32 -12.63 -6.70 -10.05
C ILE A 32 -12.26 -5.40 -9.34
N ASP A 33 -12.17 -5.46 -8.02
CA ASP A 33 -11.60 -4.37 -7.21
C ASP A 33 -10.15 -4.70 -6.86
N ILE A 34 -9.22 -3.81 -7.23
CA ILE A 34 -7.78 -3.99 -6.99
C ILE A 34 -7.31 -2.85 -6.11
N HIS A 35 -6.93 -3.19 -4.88
CA HIS A 35 -6.35 -2.25 -3.94
C HIS A 35 -4.83 -2.38 -3.93
N ILE A 36 -4.12 -1.32 -4.32
CA ILE A 36 -2.65 -1.28 -4.31
C ILE A 36 -2.21 -0.18 -3.34
N ASP A 37 -1.47 -0.58 -2.30
CA ASP A 37 -0.79 0.40 -1.45
C ASP A 37 0.41 0.99 -2.19
N THR A 38 0.33 2.29 -2.46
CA THR A 38 1.35 3.05 -3.20
C THR A 38 2.35 3.76 -2.28
N MET A 39 2.15 3.71 -0.96
CA MET A 39 3.02 4.38 0.02
C MET A 39 4.48 3.90 -0.03
N PRO A 40 4.78 2.59 -0.11
CA PRO A 40 6.17 2.12 -0.17
C PRO A 40 6.89 2.59 -1.44
N ILE A 41 6.15 2.68 -2.56
CA ILE A 41 6.69 3.14 -3.85
C ILE A 41 7.04 4.63 -3.76
N ALA A 42 6.12 5.45 -3.26
CA ALA A 42 6.36 6.88 -3.09
C ALA A 42 7.53 7.16 -2.13
N PHE A 43 7.63 6.42 -1.04
CA PHE A 43 8.75 6.54 -0.10
C PHE A 43 10.10 6.18 -0.76
N ALA A 44 10.16 5.11 -1.54
CA ALA A 44 11.37 4.72 -2.27
C ALA A 44 11.82 5.81 -3.26
N ILE A 45 10.88 6.49 -3.93
CA ILE A 45 11.18 7.61 -4.84
C ILE A 45 11.80 8.78 -4.05
N LEU A 46 11.21 9.16 -2.91
CA LEU A 46 11.76 10.22 -2.06
C LEU A 46 13.17 9.89 -1.57
N CYS A 47 13.40 8.64 -1.12
CA CYS A 47 14.72 8.19 -0.70
C CYS A 47 15.74 8.23 -1.85
N SER A 48 15.31 7.85 -3.06
CA SER A 48 16.17 7.89 -4.25
C SER A 48 16.57 9.33 -4.60
N ALA A 49 15.63 10.27 -4.55
CA ALA A 49 15.90 11.68 -4.80
C ALA A 49 16.84 12.30 -3.76
N LEU A 50 16.64 11.97 -2.48
CA LEU A 50 17.51 12.43 -1.40
C LEU A 50 18.94 11.86 -1.54
N ALA A 51 19.06 10.57 -1.82
CA ALA A 51 20.36 9.91 -2.04
C ALA A 51 21.09 10.48 -3.25
N ALA A 52 20.36 10.83 -4.31
CA ALA A 52 20.88 11.51 -5.49
C ALA A 52 21.20 13.00 -5.26
N LYS A 53 20.99 13.52 -4.04
CA LYS A 53 21.15 14.94 -3.66
C LYS A 53 20.32 15.90 -4.52
N GLN A 54 19.19 15.40 -5.04
CA GLN A 54 18.24 16.19 -5.83
C GLN A 54 17.27 17.00 -4.96
N MET A 55 17.29 16.76 -3.65
CA MET A 55 16.55 17.52 -2.65
C MET A 55 17.33 17.59 -1.34
N SER A 56 17.05 18.60 -0.54
CA SER A 56 17.54 18.71 0.84
C SER A 56 16.78 17.78 1.78
N LYS A 57 17.30 17.59 2.99
CA LYS A 57 16.61 16.82 4.02
C LYS A 57 15.30 17.49 4.44
N GLU A 58 15.27 18.81 4.50
CA GLU A 58 14.08 19.59 4.85
C GLU A 58 12.99 19.44 3.77
N GLU A 59 13.39 19.44 2.49
CA GLU A 59 12.48 19.19 1.38
C GLU A 59 11.92 17.76 1.41
N PHE A 60 12.77 16.77 1.74
CA PHE A 60 12.34 15.39 1.96
C PHE A 60 11.33 15.28 3.10
N ASP A 61 11.63 15.85 4.27
CA ASP A 61 10.77 15.78 5.46
C ASP A 61 9.40 16.42 5.18
N MET A 62 9.39 17.56 4.47
CA MET A 62 8.16 18.22 4.03
C MET A 62 7.36 17.38 3.03
N ALA A 63 8.03 16.79 2.03
CA ALA A 63 7.38 15.94 1.04
C ALA A 63 6.78 14.67 1.67
N TYR A 64 7.51 14.04 2.59
CA TYR A 64 7.04 12.85 3.31
C TYR A 64 5.86 13.16 4.25
N THR A 65 5.84 14.34 4.86
CA THR A 65 4.70 14.79 5.68
C THR A 65 3.44 14.94 4.82
N ARG A 66 3.55 15.64 3.67
CA ARG A 66 2.42 15.79 2.73
C ARG A 66 1.93 14.45 2.19
N LEU A 67 2.84 13.52 1.89
CA LEU A 67 2.50 12.18 1.45
C LEU A 67 1.65 11.43 2.51
N GLN A 68 2.01 11.55 3.79
CA GLN A 68 1.22 10.97 4.89
C GLN A 68 -0.15 11.63 5.06
N GLU A 69 -0.24 12.95 4.90
CA GLU A 69 -1.51 13.69 4.96
C GLU A 69 -2.46 13.23 3.85
N MET A 70 -1.97 13.15 2.61
CA MET A 70 -2.74 12.63 1.48
C MET A 70 -3.27 11.22 1.73
N ASN A 71 -2.40 10.32 2.23
CA ASN A 71 -2.82 8.95 2.52
C ASN A 71 -3.91 8.90 3.61
N ARG A 72 -3.84 9.75 4.64
CA ARG A 72 -4.88 9.85 5.68
C ARG A 72 -6.21 10.37 5.13
N GLU A 73 -6.19 11.37 4.25
CA GLU A 73 -7.41 11.92 3.61
C GLU A 73 -8.09 10.91 2.68
N HIS A 74 -7.32 10.07 1.98
CA HIS A 74 -7.88 9.01 1.16
C HIS A 74 -8.57 7.92 2.00
N ASN A 75 -8.07 7.64 3.21
CA ASN A 75 -8.70 6.67 4.12
C ASN A 75 -9.98 7.22 4.79
N SER A 76 -10.06 8.52 5.08
CA SER A 76 -11.24 9.11 5.74
C SER A 76 -12.46 9.26 4.81
N ASN A 77 -12.24 9.46 3.51
CA ASN A 77 -13.32 9.56 2.52
C ASN A 77 -13.98 8.22 2.18
N THR A 78 -13.28 7.10 2.39
CA THR A 78 -13.84 5.75 2.19
C THR A 78 -14.92 5.43 3.22
N SER A 79 -14.77 5.88 4.47
CA SER A 79 -15.78 5.67 5.52
C SER A 79 -17.11 6.38 5.23
N VAL A 80 -17.12 7.48 4.47
CA VAL A 80 -18.36 8.20 4.15
C VAL A 80 -19.15 7.50 3.02
N LYS A 81 -18.46 6.91 2.04
CA LYS A 81 -19.12 6.15 0.95
C LYS A 81 -19.75 4.84 1.43
N GLN A 82 -19.22 4.23 2.49
CA GLN A 82 -19.80 3.02 3.08
C GLN A 82 -21.15 3.28 3.78
N ILE A 83 -21.40 4.50 4.26
CA ILE A 83 -22.65 4.85 4.95
C ILE A 83 -23.79 5.13 3.95
N ILE A 84 -23.48 5.72 2.79
CA ILE A 84 -24.50 6.14 1.81
C ILE A 84 -25.12 4.95 1.07
N ASN A 85 -24.38 3.84 0.89
CA ASN A 85 -24.89 2.65 0.22
C ASN A 85 -25.75 1.74 1.12
N GLN A 86 -25.98 2.11 2.39
CA GLN A 86 -26.76 1.31 3.34
C GLN A 86 -28.23 1.76 3.47
N GLU A 87 -28.66 2.80 2.73
CA GLU A 87 -30.01 3.39 2.85
C GLU A 87 -30.89 3.19 1.60
N ILE A 88 -30.49 2.33 0.65
CA ILE A 88 -31.32 1.96 -0.51
C ILE A 88 -31.33 0.45 -0.74
N GLU A 89 -31.71 -0.33 0.28
CA GLU A 89 -32.37 -1.64 0.08
C GLU A 89 -33.44 -1.77 1.19
N GLU A 90 -34.71 -1.77 0.73
CA GLU A 90 -36.04 -1.91 1.38
C GLU A 90 -36.19 -1.82 2.92
#